data_AF-A0AAE4J6Z1-F1
#
_entry.id   AF-A0AAE4J6Z1-F1
#
_cell.length_a   1.000
_cell.length_b   1.000
_cell.length_c   1.000
_cell.angle_alpha   90.00
_cell.angle_beta   90.00
_cell.angle_gamma   90.00
#
_symmetry.space_group_name_H-M   'P 1'
#
loop_
_entity.id
_entity.type
_entity.pdbx_description
1 polymer ?
#
loop_
_entity_poly.entity_id
_entity_poly.type
_entity_poly.pdbx_seq_one_letter_code
_entity_poly.pdbx_strand_id
1 'polypeptide(L)' 'MKIETKAIIDRYPKLKEGYYVCVDGKCPYGDQIAIRWEGGVWWRDFEFSDGFNEELEKNLKELSVG' A
#
# COMPACT_ATOMS: atom_id res chain seq x y z
N MET A 1 -4.35 -8.64 6.15
CA MET A 1 -3.40 -8.35 5.07
C MET A 1 -2.93 -9.68 4.53
N LYS A 2 -3.05 -9.89 3.23
CA LYS A 2 -2.58 -11.08 2.54
C LYS A 2 -1.03 -11.13 2.56
N ILE A 3 -0.49 -12.34 2.49
CA ILE A 3 0.96 -12.57 2.51
C ILE A 3 1.65 -11.86 1.33
N GLU A 4 1.04 -11.90 0.15
CA GLU A 4 1.57 -11.26 -1.05
C GLU A 4 1.64 -9.74 -0.91
N THR A 5 0.57 -9.11 -0.39
CA THR A 5 0.52 -7.68 -0.12
C THR A 5 1.61 -7.23 0.85
N LYS A 6 1.82 -8.02 1.91
CA LYS A 6 2.94 -7.79 2.84
C LYS A 6 4.29 -7.89 2.13
N ALA A 7 4.48 -8.91 1.29
CA ALA A 7 5.73 -9.11 0.56
C ALA A 7 6.04 -7.98 -0.43
N ILE A 8 5.01 -7.34 -1.02
CA ILE A 8 5.18 -6.14 -1.84
C ILE A 8 5.66 -4.96 -0.98
N ILE A 9 4.99 -4.68 0.14
CA ILE A 9 5.36 -3.58 1.05
C ILE A 9 6.79 -3.75 1.59
N ASP A 10 7.16 -4.98 1.98
CA ASP A 10 8.49 -5.28 2.54
C ASP A 10 9.63 -5.06 1.52
N ARG A 11 9.36 -5.05 0.20
CA ARG A 11 10.36 -4.68 -0.84
C ARG A 11 10.73 -3.20 -0.82
N TYR A 12 9.88 -2.34 -0.23
CA TYR A 12 10.05 -0.89 -0.20
C TYR A 12 10.10 -0.37 1.24
N PRO A 13 11.18 -0.67 1.99
CA PRO A 13 11.26 -0.41 3.44
C PRO A 13 11.32 1.08 3.82
N LYS A 14 11.60 1.97 2.85
CA LYS A 14 11.65 3.42 3.04
C LYS A 14 10.91 4.12 1.91
N LEU A 15 9.95 4.95 2.29
CA LEU A 15 9.27 5.87 1.38
C LEU A 15 9.79 7.30 1.58
N LYS A 16 9.49 8.19 0.64
CA LYS A 16 9.69 9.64 0.77
C LYS A 16 9.08 10.14 2.08
N GLU A 17 9.67 11.20 2.64
CA GLU A 17 9.23 11.78 3.90
C GLU A 17 7.72 12.11 3.89
N GLY A 18 7.05 11.81 5.00
CA GLY A 18 5.61 11.99 5.17
C GLY A 18 4.74 10.85 4.61
N TYR A 19 5.28 9.97 3.74
CA TYR A 19 4.55 8.83 3.19
C TYR A 19 4.64 7.59 4.08
N TYR A 20 3.52 6.88 4.21
CA TYR A 20 3.47 5.60 4.91
C TYR A 20 2.34 4.70 4.40
N VAL A 21 2.50 3.39 4.57
CA VAL A 21 1.48 2.39 4.27
C VAL A 21 0.76 1.99 5.54
N CYS A 22 -0.57 1.84 5.48
CA CYS A 22 -1.37 1.36 6.59
C CYS A 22 -2.57 0.53 6.10
N VAL A 23 -3.18 -0.20 7.04
CA VAL A 23 -4.49 -0.83 6.83
C VAL A 23 -5.56 0.18 7.22
N ASP A 24 -6.33 0.65 6.24
CA ASP A 24 -7.36 1.68 6.44
C ASP A 24 -8.71 1.06 6.83
N GLY A 25 -8.93 -0.19 6.46
CA GLY A 25 -10.15 -0.94 6.75
C GLY A 25 -9.88 -2.44 6.74
N LYS A 26 -10.60 -3.18 7.59
CA LYS A 26 -10.57 -4.65 7.60
C LYS A 26 -11.84 -5.20 7.01
N CYS A 27 -11.72 -6.20 6.15
CA CYS A 27 -12.87 -6.86 5.50
C CYS A 27 -12.59 -8.38 5.38
N PRO A 28 -13.62 -9.24 5.48
CA PRO A 28 -13.44 -10.70 5.38
C PRO A 28 -12.78 -11.19 4.09
N TYR A 29 -12.89 -10.42 3.00
CA TYR A 29 -12.43 -10.81 1.66
C TYR A 29 -11.06 -10.23 1.30
N GLY A 30 -10.52 -9.34 2.13
CA GLY A 30 -9.27 -8.65 1.90
C GLY A 30 -9.27 -7.29 2.60
N ASP A 31 -8.15 -6.93 3.21
CA ASP A 31 -8.02 -5.63 3.87
C ASP A 31 -7.96 -4.49 2.84
N GLN A 32 -8.33 -3.29 3.27
CA GLN A 32 -8.12 -2.07 2.52
C GLN A 32 -6.77 -1.50 2.89
N ILE A 33 -5.87 -1.39 1.91
CA ILE A 33 -4.53 -0.85 2.10
C ILE A 33 -4.50 0.58 1.57
N ALA A 34 -3.93 1.48 2.37
CA ALA A 34 -3.76 2.88 2.01
C ALA A 34 -2.29 3.28 2.08
N ILE A 35 -1.87 4.06 1.09
CA ILE A 35 -0.69 4.91 1.15
C ILE A 35 -1.18 6.30 1.53
N ARG A 36 -0.67 6.82 2.64
CA ARG A 36 -1.03 8.13 3.18
C ARG A 36 0.15 9.08 3.13
N TRP A 37 -0.15 10.38 3.04
CA TRP A 37 0.82 11.47 3.13
C TRP A 37 0.28 12.53 4.08
N GLU A 38 1.01 12.83 5.15
CA GLU A 38 0.63 13.83 6.17
C GLU A 38 -0.80 13.64 6.73
N GLY A 39 -1.25 12.38 6.81
CA GLY A 39 -2.60 12.03 7.29
C GLY A 39 -3.68 12.05 6.19
N GLY A 40 -3.40 12.62 5.01
CA GLY A 40 -4.25 12.51 3.83
C GLY A 40 -4.14 11.14 3.16
N VAL A 41 -5.18 10.75 2.41
CA VAL A 41 -5.15 9.55 1.56
C VAL A 41 -4.53 9.95 0.22
N TRP A 42 -3.40 9.33 -0.12
CA TRP A 42 -2.75 9.50 -1.42
C TRP A 42 -3.24 8.44 -2.41
N TRP A 43 -3.25 7.18 -1.98
CA TRP A 43 -3.84 6.06 -2.72
C TRP A 43 -4.43 5.05 -1.74
N ARG A 44 -5.48 4.35 -2.15
CA ARG A 44 -6.12 3.32 -1.35
C ARG A 44 -6.91 2.38 -2.22
N ASP A 45 -6.82 1.10 -1.92
CA ASP A 45 -7.61 0.08 -2.59
C ASP A 45 -7.78 -1.17 -1.72
N PHE A 46 -8.70 -2.06 -2.09
CA PHE A 46 -8.91 -3.35 -1.44
C PHE A 46 -8.05 -4.44 -2.07
N GLU A 47 -7.58 -5.38 -1.24
CA GLU A 47 -6.76 -6.54 -1.67
C GLU A 47 -7.45 -7.51 -2.65
N PHE A 48 -8.72 -7.31 -2.97
CA PHE A 48 -9.49 -8.10 -3.95
C PHE A 48 -9.83 -7.33 -5.22
N SER A 49 -9.43 -6.07 -5.32
CA SER A 49 -9.60 -5.28 -6.54
C SER A 49 -8.70 -5.81 -7.65
N ASP A 50 -9.20 -5.76 -8.89
CA ASP A 50 -8.41 -6.12 -10.06
C ASP A 50 -7.21 -5.18 -10.20
N GLY A 51 -6.01 -5.74 -10.39
CA GLY A 51 -4.77 -4.95 -10.52
C GLY A 51 -4.21 -4.40 -9.20
N PHE A 52 -4.81 -4.73 -8.05
CA PHE A 52 -4.40 -4.22 -6.74
C PHE A 52 -2.88 -4.31 -6.47
N ASN A 53 -2.30 -5.50 -6.69
CA ASN A 53 -0.88 -5.74 -6.41
C ASN A 53 0.04 -4.92 -7.34
N GLU A 54 -0.34 -4.80 -8.62
CA GLU A 54 0.43 -4.06 -9.63
C GLU A 54 0.44 -2.56 -9.33
N GLU A 55 -0.73 -1.99 -9.02
CA GLU A 55 -0.84 -0.57 -8.68
C GLU A 55 -0.20 -0.26 -7.32
N LEU A 56 -0.34 -1.14 -6.32
CA LEU A 56 0.38 -1.00 -5.04
C LEU A 56 1.90 -0.95 -5.27
N GLU A 57 2.46 -1.91 -6.02
CA GLU A 57 3.90 -1.98 -6.28
C GLU A 57 4.40 -0.78 -7.08
N LYS A 58 3.66 -0.37 -8.12
CA LYS A 58 3.97 0.83 -8.92
C LYS A 58 4.04 2.09 -8.06
N ASN A 59 3.06 2.29 -7.19
CA ASN A 59 3.01 3.44 -6.28
C ASN A 59 4.16 3.41 -5.27
N LEU A 60 4.43 2.25 -4.66
CA LEU A 60 5.54 2.11 -3.72
C LEU A 60 6.88 2.33 -4.40
N LYS A 61 7.07 1.85 -5.63
CA LYS A 61 8.27 2.10 -6.43
C LYS A 61 8.47 3.60 -6.70
N GLU A 62 7.42 4.32 -7.09
CA GLU A 62 7.47 5.77 -7.32
C GLU A 62 7.83 6.57 -6.05
N LEU A 63 7.33 6.10 -4.90
CA LEU A 63 7.48 6.77 -3.62
C LEU A 63 8.69 6.29 -2.82
N SER A 64 9.34 5.21 -3.22
CA SER A 64 10.51 4.67 -2.54
C SER A 64 11.73 5.56 -2.69
N VAL A 65 12.55 5.60 -1.64
CA VAL A 65 13.89 6.19 -1.69
C VAL A 65 14.91 5.04 -1.73
N GLY A 66 15.72 5.02 -2.79
CA GLY A 66 16.79 4.03 -3.00
C GLY A 66 17.96 4.21 -2.04
#